data_AF-A0A533XDN6-F1
#
_entry.id   AF-A0A533XDN6-F1
#
_cell.length_a   1.000
_cell.length_b   1.000
_cell.length_c   1.000
_cell.angle_alpha   90.00
_cell.angle_beta   90.00
_cell.angle_gamma   90.00
#
_symmetry.space_group_name_H-M   'P 1'
#
loop_
_entity.id
_entity.type
_entity.pdbx_description
1 polymer ?
#
loop_
_entity_poly.entity_id
_entity_poly.type
_entity_poly.pdbx_seq_one_letter_code
_entity_poly.pdbx_strand_id
1 'polypeptide(L)'
;MITIRKWLQTISEATQVIEIDIRLAEESAKASMELVKKARDEGLRKPGFGDAIVLATARVCRSQVLTGDSHFKGLPETMWLEE
;
A
#
# COMPACT_ATOMS: atom_id res chain seq x y z
N MET A 1 -22.51 -6.57 -21.44
CA MET A 1 -21.60 -7.29 -20.54
C MET A 1 -20.45 -6.36 -20.17
N ILE A 2 -20.35 -5.92 -18.92
CA ILE A 2 -19.23 -5.07 -18.48
C ILE A 2 -18.04 -6.01 -18.24
N THR A 3 -16.91 -5.73 -18.88
CA THR A 3 -15.69 -6.55 -18.75
C THR A 3 -14.78 -5.99 -17.66
N ILE A 4 -13.89 -6.82 -17.10
CA ILE A 4 -12.88 -6.40 -16.10
C ILE A 4 -12.09 -5.18 -16.62
N ARG A 5 -11.76 -5.17 -17.91
CA ARG A 5 -11.08 -4.05 -18.57
C ARG A 5 -11.87 -2.74 -18.44
N LYS A 6 -13.19 -2.77 -18.63
CA LYS A 6 -14.03 -1.57 -18.56
C LYS A 6 -14.11 -1.03 -17.14
N TRP A 7 -14.17 -1.89 -16.13
CA TRP A 7 -14.07 -1.48 -14.72
C TRP A 7 -12.73 -0.82 -14.41
N LEU A 8 -11.62 -1.46 -14.82
CA LEU A 8 -10.29 -0.90 -14.59
C LEU A 8 -10.15 0.45 -15.28
N GLN A 9 -10.64 0.60 -16.51
CA GLN A 9 -10.63 1.87 -17.22
C GLN A 9 -11.40 2.96 -16.46
N THR A 10 -12.61 2.66 -15.97
CA THR A 10 -13.38 3.62 -15.16
C THR A 10 -12.65 4.04 -13.88
N ILE A 11 -12.01 3.09 -13.18
CA ILE A 11 -11.24 3.41 -11.97
C ILE A 11 -10.02 4.26 -12.32
N SER A 12 -9.30 3.94 -13.39
CA SER A 12 -8.14 4.71 -13.84
C SER A 12 -8.51 6.12 -14.31
N GLU A 13 -9.70 6.30 -14.90
CA GLU A 13 -10.21 7.62 -15.32
C GLU A 13 -10.69 8.47 -14.12
N ALA A 14 -11.14 7.82 -13.04
CA ALA A 14 -11.66 8.48 -11.84
C ALA A 14 -10.61 8.71 -10.74
N THR A 15 -9.40 8.16 -10.88
CA THR A 15 -8.34 8.23 -9.86
C THR A 15 -7.05 8.79 -10.44
N GLN A 16 -6.16 9.23 -9.55
CA GLN A 16 -4.79 9.54 -9.95
C GLN A 16 -3.97 8.24 -9.95
N VAL A 17 -3.47 7.85 -11.12
CA VAL A 17 -2.52 6.74 -11.23
C VAL A 17 -1.13 7.24 -10.85
N ILE A 18 -0.52 6.62 -9.84
CA ILE A 18 0.85 6.93 -9.42
C ILE A 18 1.80 5.94 -10.10
N GLU A 19 2.70 6.45 -10.92
CA GLU A 19 3.77 5.67 -11.53
C GLU A 19 4.88 5.37 -10.52
N ILE A 20 5.50 4.20 -10.64
CA ILE A 20 6.64 3.82 -9.81
C ILE A 20 7.91 4.46 -10.40
N ASP A 21 8.29 5.62 -9.87
CA ASP A 21 9.57 6.26 -10.18
C ASP A 21 10.70 5.76 -9.25
N ILE A 22 11.92 6.25 -9.46
CA ILE A 22 13.08 5.84 -8.64
C ILE A 22 12.90 6.17 -7.15
N ARG A 23 12.23 7.27 -6.81
CA ARG A 23 12.00 7.68 -5.42
C ARG A 23 11.00 6.72 -4.76
N LEU A 24 9.93 6.35 -5.48
CA LEU A 24 8.97 5.38 -4.99
C LEU A 24 9.60 3.99 -4.85
N ALA A 25 10.46 3.58 -5.78
CA ALA A 25 11.17 2.30 -5.72
C ALA A 25 12.09 2.22 -4.49
N GLU A 26 12.86 3.27 -4.22
CA GLU A 26 13.72 3.35 -3.02
C GLU A 26 12.91 3.33 -1.73
N GLU A 27 11.81 4.09 -1.67
CA GLU A 27 10.94 4.10 -0.49
C GLU A 27 10.23 2.75 -0.28
N SER A 28 9.87 2.06 -1.37
CA SER A 28 9.30 0.70 -1.31
C SER A 28 10.26 -0.31 -0.69
N ALA A 29 11.57 -0.21 -0.99
CA ALA A 29 12.56 -1.08 -0.36
C ALA A 29 12.65 -0.85 1.16
N LYS A 30 12.64 0.42 1.60
CA LYS A 30 12.65 0.78 3.03
C LYS A 30 11.38 0.31 3.73
N ALA A 31 10.21 0.60 3.14
CA ALA A 31 8.92 0.14 3.63
C ALA A 31 8.86 -1.38 3.76
N SER A 32 9.47 -2.12 2.81
CA SER A 32 9.53 -3.58 2.87
C SER A 32 10.31 -4.08 4.08
N MET A 33 11.48 -3.48 4.36
CA MET A 33 12.28 -3.83 5.53
C MET A 33 11.54 -3.54 6.84
N GLU A 34 10.85 -2.40 6.91
CA GLU A 34 10.05 -2.01 8.07
C GLU A 34 8.88 -2.95 8.31
N LEU A 35 8.07 -3.22 7.27
CA LEU A 35 6.91 -4.10 7.36
C LEU A 35 7.31 -5.54 7.71
N VAL A 36 8.41 -6.06 7.16
CA VAL A 36 8.92 -7.39 7.51
C VAL A 36 9.37 -7.44 8.97
N LYS A 37 10.05 -6.40 9.46
CA LYS A 37 10.45 -6.32 10.86
C LYS A 37 9.22 -6.26 11.77
N LYS A 38 8.28 -5.35 11.51
CA LYS A 38 7.02 -5.24 12.25
C LYS A 38 6.24 -6.54 12.27
N ALA A 39 6.07 -7.19 11.13
CA ALA A 39 5.36 -8.46 11.04
C ALA A 39 6.03 -9.56 11.89
N ARG A 40 7.36 -9.61 11.91
CA ARG A 40 8.11 -10.52 12.78
C ARG A 40 7.88 -10.20 14.26
N ASP A 41 7.98 -8.93 14.63
CA ASP A 41 7.85 -8.47 16.02
C ASP A 41 6.42 -8.70 16.56
N GLU A 42 5.41 -8.68 15.69
CA GLU A 42 4.00 -8.89 16.01
C GLU A 42 3.49 -10.32 15.75
N GLY A 43 4.36 -11.24 15.31
CA GLY A 43 3.99 -12.63 15.03
C GLY A 43 3.03 -12.79 13.83
N LEU A 44 2.99 -11.81 12.92
CA LEU A 44 2.20 -11.86 11.70
C LEU A 44 2.92 -12.65 10.60
N ARG A 45 2.16 -13.08 9.58
CA ARG A 45 2.74 -13.63 8.34
C ARG A 45 3.66 -12.59 7.68
N LYS A 46 4.63 -13.03 6.88
CA LYS A 46 5.47 -12.10 6.12
C LYS A 46 4.62 -11.31 5.10
N PRO A 47 4.73 -9.97 5.05
CA PRO A 47 4.04 -9.15 4.05
C PRO A 47 4.65 -9.37 2.66
N GLY A 48 3.85 -9.10 1.63
CA GLY A 48 4.29 -9.08 0.25
C GLY A 48 4.99 -7.77 -0.12
N PHE A 49 5.68 -7.76 -1.26
CA PHE A 49 6.31 -6.53 -1.75
C PHE A 49 5.28 -5.48 -2.22
N GLY A 50 4.08 -5.92 -2.63
CA GLY A 50 2.97 -5.01 -2.94
C GLY A 50 2.56 -4.15 -1.75
N ASP A 51 2.56 -4.71 -0.54
CA ASP A 51 2.23 -3.97 0.70
C ASP A 51 3.23 -2.82 0.92
N ALA A 52 4.51 -3.10 0.66
CA ALA A 52 5.57 -2.11 0.75
C ALA A 52 5.41 -0.98 -0.29
N ILE A 53 5.02 -1.31 -1.52
CA ILE A 53 4.74 -0.30 -2.56
C ILE A 53 3.56 0.58 -2.16
N VAL A 54 2.49 0.00 -1.60
CA VAL A 54 1.32 0.75 -1.11
C VAL A 54 1.70 1.71 0.02
N LEU A 55 2.46 1.23 1.01
CA LEU A 55 2.92 2.08 2.12
C LEU A 55 3.85 3.20 1.62
N ALA A 56 4.80 2.88 0.74
CA ALA A 56 5.70 3.85 0.15
C ALA A 56 4.95 4.91 -0.67
N THR A 57 3.92 4.51 -1.41
CA THR A 57 3.04 5.43 -2.14
C THR A 57 2.36 6.40 -1.20
N ALA A 58 1.80 5.92 -0.09
CA ALA A 58 1.20 6.79 0.91
C ALA A 58 2.21 7.80 1.48
N ARG A 59 3.43 7.36 1.81
CA ARG A 59 4.49 8.24 2.33
C ARG A 59 4.93 9.30 1.34
N VAL A 60 5.23 8.90 0.11
CA VAL A 60 5.70 9.81 -0.95
C VAL A 60 4.61 10.84 -1.30
N CYS A 61 3.35 10.40 -1.35
CA CYS A 61 2.21 11.26 -1.62
C CYS A 61 1.70 12.03 -0.39
N ARG A 62 2.27 11.80 0.80
CA ARG A 62 1.81 12.34 2.09
C ARG A 62 0.31 12.08 2.33
N SER A 63 -0.12 10.88 2.00
CA SER A 63 -1.51 10.41 2.12
C SER A 63 -1.61 9.25 3.11
N GLN A 64 -2.82 8.71 3.25
CA GLN A 64 -3.10 7.57 4.12
C GLN A 64 -3.47 6.33 3.31
N VAL A 65 -3.13 5.15 3.84
CA VAL A 65 -3.60 3.84 3.36
C VAL A 65 -4.90 3.52 4.10
N LEU A 66 -6.01 3.49 3.36
CA LEU A 66 -7.28 2.97 3.86
C LEU A 66 -7.30 1.45 3.72
N THR A 67 -7.25 0.71 4.83
CA THR A 67 -7.14 -0.75 4.79
C THR A 67 -7.59 -1.42 6.09
N GLY A 68 -7.99 -2.69 5.98
CA GLY A 68 -8.16 -3.63 7.10
C GLY A 68 -7.04 -4.67 7.19
N ASP A 69 -5.96 -4.53 6.41
CA ASP A 69 -4.83 -5.46 6.48
C ASP A 69 -3.97 -5.19 7.73
N SER A 70 -3.89 -6.21 8.60
CA SER A 70 -3.10 -6.23 9.83
C SER A 70 -1.65 -5.76 9.69
N HIS A 71 -1.01 -5.95 8.53
CA HIS A 71 0.37 -5.49 8.31
C HIS A 71 0.53 -3.97 8.45
N PHE A 72 -0.54 -3.22 8.21
CA PHE A 72 -0.57 -1.77 8.27
C PHE A 72 -1.08 -1.26 9.64
N LYS A 73 -1.67 -2.11 10.47
CA LYS A 73 -2.34 -1.67 11.70
C LYS A 73 -1.37 -0.95 12.64
N GLY A 74 -1.76 0.25 13.06
CA GLY A 74 -0.99 1.09 13.97
C GLY A 74 0.15 1.89 13.32
N LEU A 75 0.33 1.83 11.99
CA LEU A 75 1.24 2.72 11.30
C LEU A 75 0.65 4.15 11.22
N PRO A 76 1.48 5.21 11.26
CA PRO A 76 1.02 6.59 11.15
C PRO A 76 0.24 6.87 9.86
N GLU A 77 0.58 6.17 8.77
CA GLU A 77 -0.04 6.32 7.47
C GLU A 77 -1.37 5.57 7.35
N THR A 78 -1.83 4.84 8.37
CA THR A 78 -2.98 3.96 8.24
C THR A 78 -4.27 4.60 8.73
N MET A 79 -5.25 4.66 7.83
CA MET A 79 -6.65 4.82 8.18
C MET A 79 -7.27 3.42 8.28
N TRP A 80 -7.56 2.99 9.50
CA TRP A 80 -8.06 1.65 9.74
C TRP A 80 -9.54 1.53 9.35
N LEU A 81 -9.86 0.54 8.53
CA LEU A 81 -11.24 0.13 8.31
C LEU A 81 -11.68 -0.79 9.46
N GLU A 82 -12.58 -0.30 10.30
CA GLU A 82 -13.37 -1.15 11.18
C GLU A 82 -14.41 -1.88 10.32
N GLU A 83 -14.44 -3.21 10.40
CA GLU A 83 -15.44 -4.05 9.71
C GLU A 83 -16.87 -3.75 10.19
#